data_AF-A0A077ZAS2-F1
#
_entry.id   AF-A0A077ZAS2-F1
#
_cell.length_a   1.000
_cell.length_b   1.000
_cell.length_c   1.000
_cell.angle_alpha   90.00
_cell.angle_beta   90.00
_cell.angle_gamma   90.00
#
_symmetry.space_group_name_H-M   'P 1'
#
loop_
_entity.id
_entity.type
_entity.pdbx_description
1 polymer ?
#
loop_
_entity_poly.entity_id
_entity_poly.type
_entity_poly.pdbx_seq_one_letter_code
_entity_poly.pdbx_strand_id
1 'polypeptide(L)'
;MDEESIENVSSKPLFDLLERAFPGKHKLGNYMENTIPLESLVAKLWLSFGVSSIITPYVSADERNVTTNILVLDQAKLGLGSKSEDYYLKNDSVHQSVRVAYAETAKKIFHLMSDDKFLNITNADDIGRNVEKIINFEIALARINTPADKRRDPTKMYNKMTISELQATGNKFNWSNFLDIFRPADYVNLVEPEYITKMNVLLSETDMDTIYDYLYWRLILNRLPILERRYSDIHYELLKKFRGQDREKDRSKYCVAYVTGEADDGHEFLGKFKFD
;
A
#
# COMPACT_ATOMS: atom_id res chain seq x y z
N MET A 1 -4.19 27.13 5.74
CA MET A 1 -5.01 26.10 5.06
C MET A 1 -6.36 26.08 5.75
N ASP A 2 -7.42 25.84 5.00
CA ASP A 2 -8.79 25.90 5.52
C ASP A 2 -9.16 24.59 6.24
N GLU A 3 -8.79 24.48 7.52
CA GLU A 3 -9.12 23.31 8.34
C GLU A 3 -10.62 23.20 8.59
N GLU A 4 -11.34 24.32 8.70
CA GLU A 4 -12.78 24.32 8.95
C GLU A 4 -13.52 23.65 7.79
N SER A 5 -13.17 23.96 6.54
CA SER A 5 -13.73 23.26 5.38
C SER A 5 -13.41 21.77 5.38
N ILE A 6 -12.23 21.35 5.82
CA ILE A 6 -11.85 19.92 5.91
C ILE A 6 -12.73 19.19 6.94
N GLU A 7 -12.93 19.77 8.12
CA GLU A 7 -13.81 19.20 9.14
C GLU A 7 -15.27 19.19 8.66
N ASN A 8 -15.71 20.23 7.93
CA ASN A 8 -17.08 20.32 7.41
C ASN A 8 -17.39 19.28 6.32
N VAL A 9 -16.44 18.94 5.44
CA VAL A 9 -16.64 17.87 4.45
C VAL A 9 -16.56 16.47 5.06
N SER A 10 -15.99 16.37 6.27
CA SER A 10 -15.88 15.16 7.07
C SER A 10 -15.26 13.98 6.28
N SER A 11 -15.80 12.77 6.42
CA SER A 11 -15.29 11.55 5.77
C SER A 11 -15.68 11.39 4.30
N LYS A 12 -16.51 12.29 3.75
CA LYS A 12 -16.97 12.23 2.35
C LYS A 12 -15.82 12.11 1.33
N PRO A 13 -14.70 12.84 1.42
CA PRO A 13 -13.61 12.72 0.46
C PRO A 13 -12.96 11.33 0.44
N LEU A 14 -12.89 10.64 1.60
CA LEU A 14 -12.42 9.26 1.65
C LEU A 14 -13.39 8.36 0.89
N PHE A 15 -14.69 8.48 1.15
CA PHE A 15 -15.72 7.63 0.56
C PHE A 15 -15.84 7.81 -0.96
N ASP A 16 -15.81 9.05 -1.45
CA ASP A 16 -15.76 9.34 -2.89
C ASP A 16 -14.52 8.71 -3.56
N LEU A 17 -13.39 8.69 -2.84
CA LEU A 17 -12.16 8.07 -3.29
C LEU A 17 -12.27 6.54 -3.33
N LEU A 18 -12.85 5.94 -2.29
CA LEU A 18 -13.07 4.49 -2.20
C LEU A 18 -14.06 4.00 -3.25
N GLU A 19 -15.13 4.74 -3.55
CA GLU A 19 -16.03 4.40 -4.66
C GLU A 19 -15.33 4.41 -6.02
N ARG A 20 -14.42 5.36 -6.26
CA ARG A 20 -13.66 5.39 -7.51
C ARG A 20 -12.68 4.24 -7.64
N ALA A 21 -12.08 3.81 -6.52
CA ALA A 21 -11.10 2.73 -6.51
C ALA A 21 -11.77 1.35 -6.50
N PHE A 22 -12.80 1.17 -5.67
CA PHE A 22 -13.51 -0.06 -5.33
C PHE A 22 -15.04 0.15 -5.41
N PRO A 23 -15.60 0.36 -6.61
CA PRO A 23 -17.01 0.74 -6.77
C PRO A 23 -17.95 -0.24 -6.09
N GLY A 24 -18.84 0.24 -5.21
CA GLY A 24 -19.83 -0.57 -4.49
C GLY A 24 -19.28 -1.45 -3.35
N LYS A 25 -18.00 -1.33 -2.99
CA LYS A 25 -17.43 -2.08 -1.87
C LYS A 25 -17.83 -1.45 -0.54
N HIS A 26 -19.02 -1.78 -0.06
CA HIS A 26 -19.55 -1.34 1.24
C HIS A 26 -19.48 -2.41 2.32
N LYS A 27 -18.78 -3.53 2.07
CA LYS A 27 -18.64 -4.63 3.03
C LYS A 27 -17.23 -5.22 2.97
N LEU A 28 -16.69 -5.55 4.14
CA LEU A 28 -15.47 -6.35 4.27
C LEU A 28 -15.78 -7.83 4.00
N GLY A 29 -14.80 -8.58 3.52
CA GLY A 29 -14.97 -10.00 3.18
C GLY A 29 -15.97 -10.23 2.03
N ASN A 30 -16.06 -9.27 1.10
CA ASN A 30 -16.94 -9.33 -0.06
C ASN A 30 -16.20 -8.82 -1.30
N TYR A 31 -15.46 -9.71 -1.94
CA TYR A 31 -14.93 -9.52 -3.28
C TYR A 31 -16.07 -9.61 -4.29
N MET A 32 -16.26 -8.56 -5.08
CA MET A 32 -17.25 -8.57 -6.16
C MET A 32 -16.60 -9.12 -7.42
N GLU A 33 -16.91 -10.37 -7.76
CA GLU A 33 -16.32 -11.13 -8.86
C GLU A 33 -16.39 -10.41 -10.23
N ASN A 34 -17.34 -9.49 -10.40
CA ASN A 34 -17.57 -8.74 -11.64
C ASN A 34 -16.62 -7.54 -11.82
N THR A 35 -15.50 -7.47 -11.09
CA THR A 35 -14.64 -6.28 -11.04
C THR A 35 -13.25 -6.51 -11.66
N ILE A 36 -12.61 -5.38 -11.98
CA ILE A 36 -11.27 -5.19 -12.53
C ILE A 36 -10.29 -6.32 -12.10
N PRO A 37 -9.52 -6.93 -13.03
CA PRO A 37 -8.51 -7.92 -12.67
C PRO A 37 -7.61 -7.43 -11.52
N LEU A 38 -7.24 -8.33 -10.60
CA LEU A 38 -6.42 -8.00 -9.43
C LEU A 38 -5.20 -7.15 -9.79
N GLU A 39 -4.51 -7.53 -10.86
CA GLU A 39 -3.31 -6.88 -11.33
C GLU A 39 -3.59 -5.45 -11.81
N SER A 40 -4.66 -5.25 -12.57
CA SER A 40 -5.09 -3.93 -13.01
C SER A 40 -5.53 -3.05 -11.83
N LEU A 41 -6.13 -3.62 -10.79
CA LEU A 41 -6.44 -2.90 -9.56
C LEU A 41 -5.19 -2.46 -8.81
N VAL A 42 -4.21 -3.35 -8.64
CA VAL A 42 -2.92 -3.03 -7.99
C VAL A 42 -2.21 -1.92 -8.76
N ALA A 43 -2.20 -2.02 -10.09
CA ALA A 43 -1.64 -1.00 -10.97
C ALA A 43 -2.39 0.34 -10.84
N LYS A 44 -3.72 0.32 -10.84
CA LYS A 44 -4.58 1.51 -10.65
C LYS A 44 -4.36 2.18 -9.29
N LEU A 45 -4.21 1.41 -8.21
CA LEU A 45 -3.88 1.94 -6.88
C LEU A 45 -2.57 2.72 -6.89
N TRP A 46 -1.56 2.21 -7.59
CA TRP A 46 -0.31 2.92 -7.75
C TRP A 46 -0.47 4.17 -8.63
N LEU A 47 -0.99 4.04 -9.84
CA LEU A 47 -1.02 5.13 -10.82
C LEU A 47 -1.99 6.26 -10.44
N SER A 48 -3.22 5.90 -10.06
CA SER A 48 -4.28 6.89 -9.81
C SER A 48 -4.32 7.36 -8.36
N PHE A 49 -3.75 6.59 -7.43
CA PHE A 49 -3.83 6.89 -5.99
C PHE A 49 -2.47 6.95 -5.30
N GLY A 50 -1.34 6.69 -5.96
CA GLY A 50 -0.03 6.75 -5.34
C GLY A 50 0.16 5.72 -4.22
N VAL A 51 -0.54 4.57 -4.29
CA VAL A 51 -0.47 3.50 -3.30
C VAL A 51 0.11 2.25 -3.93
N SER A 52 1.38 1.95 -3.61
CA SER A 52 2.00 0.64 -3.83
C SER A 52 1.61 -0.32 -2.72
N SER A 53 1.40 -1.59 -3.07
CA SER A 53 0.96 -2.62 -2.12
C SER A 53 1.78 -3.92 -2.24
N ILE A 54 1.39 -4.83 -3.13
CA ILE A 54 2.03 -6.15 -3.32
C ILE A 54 3.24 -6.09 -4.25
N ILE A 55 3.37 -5.05 -5.07
CA ILE A 55 4.52 -4.79 -5.93
C ILE A 55 4.70 -3.27 -5.97
N THR A 56 5.94 -2.82 -6.00
CA THR A 56 6.29 -1.40 -6.00
C THR A 56 6.92 -1.03 -7.34
N PRO A 57 6.12 -0.48 -8.28
CA PRO A 57 6.65 0.04 -9.53
C PRO A 57 7.22 1.45 -9.34
N TYR A 58 8.33 1.76 -9.99
CA TYR A 58 8.87 3.11 -10.10
C TYR A 58 9.76 3.24 -11.34
N VAL A 59 10.03 4.46 -11.77
CA VAL A 59 10.92 4.74 -12.91
C VAL A 59 12.28 5.17 -12.38
N SER A 60 13.34 4.58 -12.91
CA SER A 60 14.73 4.94 -12.57
C SER A 60 15.57 5.00 -13.85
N ALA A 61 16.78 5.59 -13.75
CA ALA A 61 17.77 5.48 -14.81
C ALA A 61 18.14 4.01 -15.03
N ASP A 62 18.31 3.60 -16.28
CA ASP A 62 18.86 2.27 -16.60
C ASP A 62 20.35 2.27 -16.26
N GLU A 63 20.73 1.51 -15.22
CA GLU A 63 22.12 1.43 -14.75
C GLU A 63 23.09 0.93 -15.81
N ARG A 64 22.62 0.21 -16.84
CA ARG A 64 23.43 -0.26 -17.97
C ARG A 64 23.23 0.56 -19.24
N ASN A 65 22.31 1.53 -19.23
CA ASN A 65 22.14 2.50 -20.30
C ASN A 65 21.65 3.86 -19.76
N VAL A 66 22.60 4.66 -19.28
CA VAL A 66 22.33 5.94 -18.59
C VAL A 66 21.61 7.00 -19.44
N THR A 67 21.47 6.80 -20.75
CA THR A 67 20.69 7.70 -21.62
C THR A 67 19.20 7.37 -21.62
N THR A 68 18.78 6.32 -20.92
CA THR A 68 17.40 5.82 -20.91
C THR A 68 16.91 5.59 -19.49
N ASN A 69 15.60 5.68 -19.31
CA ASN A 69 14.92 5.25 -18.10
C ASN A 69 14.35 3.85 -18.29
N ILE A 70 14.20 3.12 -17.20
CA ILE A 70 13.59 1.79 -17.16
C ILE A 70 12.51 1.73 -16.07
N LEU A 71 11.44 0.99 -16.34
CA LEU A 71 10.46 0.64 -15.30
C LEU A 71 11.09 -0.39 -14.37
N VAL A 72 11.16 -0.06 -13.10
CA VAL A 72 11.66 -0.94 -12.04
C VAL A 72 10.48 -1.53 -11.28
N LEU A 73 10.53 -2.83 -11.03
CA LEU A 73 9.56 -3.56 -10.23
C LEU A 73 10.27 -4.11 -9.00
N ASP A 74 9.85 -3.65 -7.83
CA ASP A 74 10.42 -4.10 -6.55
C ASP A 74 9.35 -4.74 -5.67
N GLN A 75 9.79 -5.41 -4.61
CA GLN A 75 8.96 -6.12 -3.65
C GLN A 75 7.89 -5.22 -2.99
N ALA A 76 6.99 -5.84 -2.21
CA ALA A 76 5.92 -5.13 -1.54
C ALA A 76 6.44 -4.02 -0.60
N LYS A 77 5.79 -2.85 -0.66
CA LYS A 77 5.91 -1.81 0.37
C LYS A 77 4.82 -2.04 1.41
N LEU A 78 5.18 -2.29 2.66
CA LEU A 78 4.25 -2.61 3.75
C LEU A 78 3.56 -1.34 4.30
N GLY A 79 2.50 -1.52 5.07
CA GLY A 79 1.62 -0.47 5.61
C GLY A 79 2.31 0.42 6.63
N LEU A 80 3.25 -0.14 7.40
CA LEU A 80 4.13 0.62 8.29
C LEU A 80 5.32 1.28 7.53
N GLY A 81 5.35 1.17 6.20
CA GLY A 81 6.31 1.84 5.33
C GLY A 81 7.38 0.91 4.78
N SER A 82 8.45 1.52 4.29
CA SER A 82 9.61 0.79 3.75
C SER A 82 10.47 0.26 4.90
N LYS A 83 11.10 -0.91 4.70
CA LYS A 83 12.01 -1.54 5.68
C LYS A 83 11.38 -1.83 7.04
N SER A 84 10.06 -2.02 7.08
CA SER A 84 9.31 -2.25 8.31
C SER A 84 9.10 -3.73 8.63
N GLU A 85 9.71 -4.67 7.89
CA GLU A 85 9.52 -6.13 8.04
C GLU A 85 9.71 -6.60 9.49
N ASP A 86 10.68 -6.03 10.21
CA ASP A 86 10.96 -6.35 11.61
C ASP A 86 9.73 -6.16 12.50
N TYR A 87 8.92 -5.12 12.25
CA TYR A 87 7.67 -4.90 12.99
C TYR A 87 6.66 -6.01 12.74
N TYR A 88 6.72 -6.73 11.62
CA TYR A 88 5.82 -7.85 11.34
C TYR A 88 6.37 -9.18 11.88
N LEU A 89 7.70 -9.35 11.90
CA LEU A 89 8.35 -10.65 12.08
C LEU A 89 8.98 -10.87 13.46
N LYS A 90 9.46 -9.83 14.13
CA LYS A 90 10.14 -9.97 15.43
C LYS A 90 9.14 -10.14 16.57
N ASN A 91 9.49 -10.96 17.56
CA ASN A 91 8.60 -11.33 18.68
C ASN A 91 8.94 -10.65 20.01
N ASP A 92 9.83 -9.66 20.04
CA ASP A 92 10.00 -8.85 21.25
C ASP A 92 8.81 -7.90 21.47
N SER A 93 8.70 -7.41 22.71
CA SER A 93 7.56 -6.62 23.18
C SER A 93 7.32 -5.35 22.38
N VAL A 94 8.39 -4.70 21.89
CA VAL A 94 8.28 -3.44 21.13
C VAL A 94 7.62 -3.73 19.78
N HIS A 95 8.15 -4.67 19.00
CA HIS A 95 7.58 -4.98 17.68
C HIS A 95 6.17 -5.56 17.78
N GLN A 96 5.90 -6.42 18.78
CA GLN A 96 4.55 -6.92 19.06
C GLN A 96 3.57 -5.79 19.37
N SER A 97 3.97 -4.83 20.20
CA SER A 97 3.09 -3.70 20.56
C SER A 97 2.72 -2.84 19.36
N VAL A 98 3.63 -2.66 18.40
CA VAL A 98 3.37 -1.93 17.15
C VAL A 98 2.43 -2.72 16.25
N ARG A 99 2.57 -4.05 16.11
CA ARG A 99 1.60 -4.87 15.36
C ARG A 99 0.21 -4.81 15.94
N VAL A 100 0.10 -4.89 17.26
CA VAL A 100 -1.19 -4.77 17.94
C VAL A 100 -1.79 -3.40 17.68
N ALA A 101 -1.03 -2.32 17.84
CA ALA A 101 -1.49 -0.96 17.55
C ALA A 101 -1.95 -0.81 16.08
N TYR A 102 -1.24 -1.41 15.13
CA TYR A 102 -1.60 -1.39 13.72
C TYR A 102 -2.92 -2.12 13.46
N ALA A 103 -3.12 -3.31 14.03
CA ALA A 103 -4.39 -4.04 13.94
C ALA A 103 -5.55 -3.25 14.59
N GLU A 104 -5.33 -2.66 15.77
CA GLU A 104 -6.32 -1.83 16.45
C GLU A 104 -6.67 -0.56 15.66
N THR A 105 -5.70 0.04 14.96
CA THR A 105 -5.94 1.17 14.05
C THR A 105 -6.92 0.77 12.96
N ALA A 106 -6.71 -0.37 12.31
CA ALA A 106 -7.61 -0.87 11.27
C ALA A 106 -9.03 -1.12 11.82
N LYS A 107 -9.15 -1.75 13.00
CA LYS A 107 -10.46 -1.96 13.65
C LYS A 107 -11.20 -0.65 13.93
N LYS A 108 -10.51 0.33 14.54
CA LYS A 108 -11.09 1.63 14.86
C LYS A 108 -11.58 2.36 13.61
N ILE A 109 -10.78 2.35 12.54
CA ILE A 109 -11.15 2.98 11.27
C ILE A 109 -12.37 2.30 10.64
N PHE A 110 -12.39 0.96 10.56
CA PHE A 110 -13.54 0.26 9.99
C PHE A 110 -14.82 0.44 10.82
N HIS A 111 -14.70 0.53 12.15
CA HIS A 111 -15.84 0.88 13.01
C HIS A 111 -16.34 2.29 12.72
N LEU A 112 -15.44 3.27 12.65
CA LEU A 112 -15.78 4.67 12.35
C LEU A 112 -16.44 4.84 10.98
N MET A 113 -15.96 4.11 9.96
CA MET A 113 -16.58 4.09 8.63
C MET A 113 -17.99 3.47 8.63
N SER A 114 -18.30 2.60 9.59
CA SER A 114 -19.64 2.05 9.77
C SER A 114 -20.55 2.99 10.53
N ASP A 115 -20.03 3.71 11.53
CA ASP A 115 -20.75 4.79 12.21
C ASP A 115 -21.16 5.89 11.23
N ASP A 116 -20.25 6.22 10.30
CA ASP A 116 -20.47 7.14 9.17
C ASP A 116 -21.35 6.57 8.04
N LYS A 117 -21.88 5.35 8.22
CA LYS A 117 -22.81 4.68 7.28
C LYS A 117 -22.23 4.36 5.90
N PHE A 118 -20.91 4.27 5.76
CA PHE A 118 -20.28 3.82 4.52
C PHE A 118 -20.11 2.30 4.48
N LEU A 119 -19.64 1.71 5.58
CA LEU A 119 -19.53 0.25 5.70
C LEU A 119 -20.81 -0.35 6.33
N ASN A 120 -21.43 -1.26 5.58
CA ASN A 120 -22.56 -2.07 6.00
C ASN A 120 -22.07 -3.22 6.88
N ILE A 121 -21.95 -2.97 8.19
CA ILE A 121 -21.50 -3.95 9.17
C ILE A 121 -22.71 -4.43 9.97
N THR A 122 -23.05 -5.71 9.82
CA THR A 122 -24.16 -6.35 10.54
C THR A 122 -23.71 -6.98 11.86
N ASN A 123 -22.44 -7.36 11.97
CA ASN A 123 -21.85 -7.93 13.18
C ASN A 123 -20.47 -7.29 13.43
N ALA A 124 -20.26 -6.75 14.63
CA ALA A 124 -18.98 -6.16 15.03
C ALA A 124 -17.82 -7.18 14.99
N ASP A 125 -18.08 -8.46 15.26
CA ASP A 125 -17.07 -9.52 15.20
C ASP A 125 -16.52 -9.72 13.77
N ASP A 126 -17.24 -9.28 12.75
CA ASP A 126 -16.79 -9.35 11.35
C ASP A 126 -15.59 -8.42 11.13
N ILE A 127 -15.53 -7.25 11.79
CA ILE A 127 -14.39 -6.35 11.70
C ILE A 127 -13.13 -7.05 12.22
N GLY A 128 -13.22 -7.65 13.42
CA GLY A 128 -12.09 -8.32 14.05
C GLY A 128 -11.49 -9.42 13.17
N ARG A 129 -12.35 -10.28 12.61
CA ARG A 129 -11.94 -11.39 11.74
C ARG A 129 -11.33 -10.91 10.42
N ASN A 130 -11.93 -9.90 9.78
CA ASN A 130 -11.40 -9.37 8.50
C ASN A 130 -10.08 -8.61 8.72
N VAL A 131 -9.96 -7.83 9.80
CA VAL A 131 -8.69 -7.19 10.16
C VAL A 131 -7.62 -8.24 10.41
N GLU A 132 -7.92 -9.32 11.14
CA GLU A 132 -6.95 -10.39 11.37
C GLU A 132 -6.44 -10.99 10.05
N LYS A 133 -7.33 -11.26 9.09
CA LYS A 133 -6.97 -11.72 7.75
C LYS A 133 -6.06 -10.73 7.01
N ILE A 134 -6.43 -9.44 7.00
CA ILE A 134 -5.63 -8.36 6.38
C ILE A 134 -4.20 -8.34 6.96
N ILE A 135 -4.09 -8.34 8.29
CA ILE A 135 -2.80 -8.27 8.97
C ILE A 135 -1.99 -9.55 8.74
N ASN A 136 -2.61 -10.72 8.77
CA ASN A 136 -1.94 -11.99 8.49
C ASN A 136 -1.40 -12.07 7.05
N PHE A 137 -2.16 -11.57 6.06
CA PHE A 137 -1.70 -11.46 4.69
C PHE A 137 -0.50 -10.51 4.57
N GLU A 138 -0.54 -9.36 5.25
CA GLU A 138 0.58 -8.43 5.25
C GLU A 138 1.83 -8.98 5.96
N ILE A 139 1.66 -9.76 7.03
CA ILE A 139 2.75 -10.52 7.66
C ILE A 139 3.32 -11.54 6.67
N ALA A 140 2.49 -12.21 5.87
CA ALA A 140 2.96 -13.13 4.84
C ALA A 140 3.76 -12.42 3.73
N LEU A 141 3.33 -11.22 3.29
CA LEU A 141 4.11 -10.36 2.40
C LEU A 141 5.47 -9.99 3.03
N ALA A 142 5.48 -9.59 4.31
CA ALA A 142 6.72 -9.27 5.01
C ALA A 142 7.70 -10.46 5.09
N ARG A 143 7.19 -11.69 5.19
CA ARG A 143 8.03 -12.91 5.22
C ARG A 143 8.69 -13.22 3.88
N ILE A 144 8.03 -12.88 2.78
CA ILE A 144 8.56 -13.17 1.43
C ILE A 144 9.43 -12.04 0.88
N ASN A 145 9.33 -10.83 1.42
CA ASN A 145 10.23 -9.71 1.15
C ASN A 145 11.69 -10.08 1.43
N THR A 146 12.61 -9.65 0.56
CA THR A 146 14.04 -9.76 0.84
C THR A 146 14.43 -8.73 1.92
N PRO A 147 15.08 -9.16 3.02
CA PRO A 147 15.51 -8.25 4.09
C PRO A 147 16.44 -7.14 3.61
N ALA A 148 16.32 -5.94 4.20
CA ALA A 148 17.05 -4.74 3.77
C ALA A 148 18.60 -4.87 3.82
N ASP A 149 19.14 -5.69 4.70
CA ASP A 149 20.58 -5.99 4.79
C ASP A 149 21.10 -6.80 3.59
N LYS A 150 20.25 -7.61 2.96
CA LYS A 150 20.58 -8.38 1.76
C LYS A 150 20.41 -7.57 0.47
N ARG A 151 19.80 -6.39 0.54
CA ARG A 151 19.53 -5.48 -0.59
C ARG A 151 20.62 -4.43 -0.83
N ARG A 152 21.84 -4.65 -0.31
CA ARG A 152 22.95 -3.68 -0.34
C ARG A 152 23.81 -3.74 -1.61
N ASP A 153 23.68 -4.80 -2.40
CA ASP A 153 24.47 -5.00 -3.61
C ASP A 153 23.63 -4.62 -4.84
N PRO A 154 23.80 -3.42 -5.42
CA PRO A 154 23.00 -2.98 -6.57
C PRO A 154 23.18 -3.89 -7.79
N THR A 155 24.34 -4.56 -7.93
CA THR A 155 24.58 -5.45 -9.07
C THR A 155 23.69 -6.69 -9.06
N LYS A 156 23.25 -7.13 -7.88
CA LYS A 156 22.27 -8.24 -7.70
C LYS A 156 20.82 -7.79 -7.87
N MET A 157 20.58 -6.49 -7.76
CA MET A 157 19.26 -5.85 -7.87
C MET A 157 18.93 -5.47 -9.33
N TYR A 158 19.88 -5.64 -10.25
CA TYR A 158 19.68 -5.38 -11.66
C TYR A 158 19.39 -6.68 -12.43
N ASN A 159 18.11 -6.95 -12.68
CA ASN A 159 17.63 -8.07 -13.49
C ASN A 159 16.72 -7.55 -14.60
N LYS A 160 17.34 -6.93 -15.62
CA LYS A 160 16.63 -6.47 -16.82
C LYS A 160 16.09 -7.66 -17.61
N MET A 161 14.79 -7.64 -17.89
CA MET A 161 14.10 -8.66 -18.67
C MET A 161 12.97 -8.04 -19.50
N THR A 162 12.59 -8.74 -20.56
CA THR A 162 11.43 -8.41 -21.38
C THR A 162 10.13 -8.69 -20.63
N ILE A 163 9.02 -8.06 -21.04
CA ILE A 163 7.68 -8.39 -20.48
C ILE A 163 7.35 -9.88 -20.64
N SER A 164 7.76 -10.50 -21.75
CA SER A 164 7.53 -11.93 -22.00
C SER A 164 8.28 -12.82 -21.00
N GLU A 165 9.54 -12.49 -20.70
CA GLU A 165 10.32 -13.21 -19.69
C GLU A 165 9.73 -13.02 -18.29
N LEU A 166 9.30 -11.80 -17.97
CA LEU A 166 8.60 -11.52 -16.72
C LEU A 166 7.34 -12.38 -16.58
N GLN A 167 6.52 -12.49 -17.64
CA GLN A 167 5.33 -13.34 -17.62
C GLN A 167 5.67 -14.83 -17.45
N ALA A 168 6.85 -15.27 -17.88
CA ALA A 168 7.31 -16.65 -17.69
C ALA A 168 7.78 -16.95 -16.24
N THR A 169 7.99 -15.93 -15.40
CA THR A 169 8.40 -16.12 -13.99
C THR A 169 7.29 -16.68 -13.09
N GLY A 170 6.02 -16.62 -13.51
CA GLY A 170 4.89 -17.14 -12.76
C GLY A 170 3.54 -16.92 -13.46
N ASN A 171 2.55 -17.76 -13.13
CA ASN A 171 1.26 -17.80 -13.83
C ASN A 171 0.08 -17.21 -13.03
N LYS A 172 0.28 -16.75 -11.79
CA LYS A 172 -0.81 -16.22 -10.96
C LYS A 172 -0.99 -14.73 -11.11
N PHE A 173 0.10 -13.98 -11.12
CA PHE A 173 0.07 -12.55 -11.41
C PHE A 173 0.17 -12.31 -12.91
N ASN A 174 -0.91 -11.82 -13.53
CA ASN A 174 -0.92 -11.42 -14.93
C ASN A 174 -0.19 -10.08 -15.13
N TRP A 175 1.09 -10.17 -15.47
CA TRP A 175 1.93 -9.02 -15.74
C TRP A 175 1.46 -8.18 -16.93
N SER A 176 0.78 -8.78 -17.91
CA SER A 176 0.21 -8.01 -19.02
C SER A 176 -0.91 -7.07 -18.54
N ASN A 177 -1.77 -7.53 -17.64
CA ASN A 177 -2.83 -6.71 -17.03
C ASN A 177 -2.27 -5.63 -16.10
N PHE A 178 -1.19 -5.95 -15.37
CA PHE A 178 -0.49 -5.01 -14.50
C PHE A 178 0.19 -3.90 -15.31
N LEU A 179 0.93 -4.28 -16.36
CA LEU A 179 1.80 -3.39 -17.12
C LEU A 179 1.05 -2.59 -18.20
N ASP A 180 -0.20 -2.93 -18.51
CA ASP A 180 -0.98 -2.23 -19.54
C ASP A 180 -1.04 -0.72 -19.30
N ILE A 181 -1.22 -0.30 -18.05
CA ILE A 181 -1.28 1.12 -17.67
C ILE A 181 0.08 1.83 -17.74
N PHE A 182 1.18 1.07 -17.80
CA PHE A 182 2.56 1.58 -17.86
C PHE A 182 3.11 1.64 -19.29
N ARG A 183 2.29 1.27 -20.29
CA ARG A 183 2.77 1.18 -21.67
C ARG A 183 3.06 2.56 -22.29
N PRO A 184 4.05 2.62 -23.21
CA PRO A 184 4.89 1.50 -23.65
C PRO A 184 6.03 1.20 -22.67
N ALA A 185 6.28 -0.09 -22.42
CA ALA A 185 7.47 -0.58 -21.73
C ALA A 185 7.89 -1.90 -22.38
N ASP A 186 9.07 -1.96 -23.00
CA ASP A 186 9.58 -3.20 -23.61
C ASP A 186 10.34 -4.06 -22.58
N TYR A 187 10.97 -3.37 -21.63
CA TYR A 187 11.82 -3.96 -20.60
C TYR A 187 11.42 -3.47 -19.22
N VAL A 188 11.61 -4.33 -18.23
CA VAL A 188 11.58 -3.98 -16.82
C VAL A 188 12.89 -4.38 -16.17
N ASN A 189 13.27 -3.68 -15.11
CA ASN A 189 14.24 -4.17 -14.15
C ASN A 189 13.49 -4.80 -12.97
N LEU A 190 13.61 -6.10 -12.78
CA LEU A 190 13.03 -6.79 -11.63
C LEU A 190 14.05 -6.85 -10.48
N VAL A 191 13.79 -6.16 -9.38
CA VAL A 191 14.78 -6.01 -8.31
C VAL A 191 15.03 -7.33 -7.57
N GLU A 192 13.95 -8.07 -7.28
CA GLU A 192 14.02 -9.34 -6.55
C GLU A 192 13.23 -10.43 -7.29
N PRO A 193 13.86 -11.20 -8.20
CA PRO A 193 13.18 -12.28 -8.90
C PRO A 193 12.58 -13.35 -7.97
N GLU A 194 13.28 -13.68 -6.86
CA GLU A 194 12.80 -14.68 -5.89
C GLU A 194 11.52 -14.24 -5.18
N TYR A 195 11.38 -12.93 -4.91
CA TYR A 195 10.16 -12.37 -4.34
C TYR A 195 8.95 -12.66 -5.24
N ILE A 196 9.08 -12.53 -6.57
CA ILE A 196 7.98 -12.79 -7.51
C ILE A 196 7.53 -14.25 -7.47
N THR A 197 8.46 -15.20 -7.39
CA THR A 197 8.11 -16.62 -7.26
C THR A 197 7.32 -16.87 -5.98
N LYS A 198 7.77 -16.33 -4.84
CA LYS A 198 7.09 -16.47 -3.54
C LYS A 198 5.76 -15.73 -3.51
N MET A 199 5.67 -14.55 -4.12
CA MET A 199 4.44 -13.76 -4.23
C MET A 199 3.37 -14.53 -5.01
N ASN A 200 3.72 -15.18 -6.13
CA ASN A 200 2.77 -15.98 -6.89
C ASN A 200 2.19 -17.14 -6.06
N VAL A 201 3.01 -17.81 -5.24
CA VAL A 201 2.54 -18.86 -4.32
C VAL A 201 1.60 -18.26 -3.27
N LEU A 202 2.02 -17.17 -2.61
CA LEU A 202 1.21 -16.51 -1.58
C LEU A 202 -0.16 -16.07 -2.11
N LEU A 203 -0.20 -15.44 -3.29
CA LEU A 203 -1.46 -15.04 -3.93
C LEU A 203 -2.32 -16.24 -4.31
N SER A 204 -1.74 -17.41 -4.60
CA SER A 204 -2.50 -18.62 -4.91
C SER A 204 -3.12 -19.29 -3.68
N GLU A 205 -2.53 -19.09 -2.51
CA GLU A 205 -2.96 -19.69 -1.23
C GLU A 205 -3.88 -18.75 -0.43
N THR A 206 -4.01 -17.49 -0.85
CA THR A 206 -4.84 -16.48 -0.16
C THR A 206 -6.18 -16.32 -0.86
N ASP A 207 -7.27 -16.29 -0.11
CA ASP A 207 -8.60 -16.00 -0.66
C ASP A 207 -8.68 -14.57 -1.22
N MET A 208 -9.44 -14.41 -2.32
CA MET A 208 -9.58 -13.13 -3.00
C MET A 208 -10.19 -12.05 -2.12
N ASP A 209 -11.09 -12.41 -1.19
CA ASP A 209 -11.67 -11.48 -0.23
C ASP A 209 -10.57 -10.80 0.62
N THR A 210 -9.64 -11.59 1.15
CA THR A 210 -8.51 -11.11 1.95
C THR A 210 -7.59 -10.20 1.15
N ILE A 211 -7.24 -10.59 -0.08
CA ILE A 211 -6.38 -9.76 -0.95
C ILE A 211 -7.07 -8.41 -1.22
N TYR A 212 -8.36 -8.43 -1.54
CA TYR A 212 -9.12 -7.23 -1.86
C TYR A 212 -9.30 -6.31 -0.65
N ASP A 213 -9.59 -6.88 0.52
CA ASP A 213 -9.66 -6.16 1.79
C ASP A 213 -8.30 -5.55 2.18
N TYR A 214 -7.21 -6.26 1.93
CA TYR A 214 -5.86 -5.73 2.13
C TYR A 214 -5.61 -4.51 1.23
N LEU A 215 -5.86 -4.61 -0.07
CA LEU A 215 -5.69 -3.49 -1.00
C LEU A 215 -6.57 -2.28 -0.62
N TYR A 216 -7.80 -2.55 -0.19
CA TYR A 216 -8.73 -1.55 0.31
C TYR A 216 -8.20 -0.85 1.57
N TRP A 217 -7.71 -1.62 2.54
CA TRP A 217 -7.07 -1.11 3.74
C TRP A 217 -5.83 -0.26 3.41
N ARG A 218 -4.99 -0.70 2.48
CA ARG A 218 -3.79 0.06 2.08
C ARG A 218 -4.12 1.44 1.52
N LEU A 219 -5.21 1.56 0.78
CA LEU A 219 -5.69 2.85 0.30
C LEU A 219 -6.19 3.72 1.45
N ILE A 220 -7.00 3.16 2.35
CA ILE A 220 -7.55 3.87 3.52
C ILE A 220 -6.42 4.40 4.40
N LEU A 221 -5.50 3.51 4.83
CA LEU A 221 -4.38 3.82 5.70
C LEU A 221 -3.54 4.99 5.15
N ASN A 222 -3.28 4.99 3.85
CA ASN A 222 -2.49 6.04 3.20
C ASN A 222 -3.19 7.41 3.23
N ARG A 223 -4.53 7.45 3.28
CA ARG A 223 -5.30 8.71 3.28
C ARG A 223 -5.60 9.27 4.66
N LEU A 224 -5.53 8.46 5.72
CA LEU A 224 -5.83 8.91 7.08
C LEU A 224 -5.18 10.24 7.51
N PRO A 225 -3.89 10.51 7.26
CA PRO A 225 -3.28 11.75 7.75
C PRO A 225 -3.90 13.02 7.13
N ILE A 226 -4.53 12.93 5.95
CA ILE A 226 -5.14 14.07 5.26
C ILE A 226 -6.66 14.23 5.47
N LEU A 227 -7.28 13.38 6.30
CA LEU A 227 -8.70 13.47 6.64
C LEU A 227 -8.96 14.40 7.85
N GLU A 228 -10.24 14.59 8.17
CA GLU A 228 -10.70 15.28 9.39
C GLU A 228 -10.23 14.58 10.68
N ARG A 229 -10.40 15.24 11.83
CA ARG A 229 -9.80 14.82 13.11
C ARG A 229 -10.16 13.40 13.55
N ARG A 230 -11.42 12.98 13.41
CA ARG A 230 -11.85 11.64 13.87
C ARG A 230 -11.04 10.52 13.22
N TYR A 231 -10.62 10.68 11.95
CA TYR A 231 -9.80 9.71 11.22
C TYR A 231 -8.30 9.96 11.42
N SER A 232 -7.86 11.21 11.29
CA SER A 232 -6.44 11.55 11.35
C SER A 232 -5.85 11.33 12.75
N ASP A 233 -6.62 11.54 13.83
CA ASP A 233 -6.14 11.28 15.19
C ASP A 233 -5.84 9.80 15.44
N ILE A 234 -6.67 8.90 14.91
CA ILE A 234 -6.41 7.43 14.97
C ILE A 234 -5.08 7.09 14.28
N HIS A 235 -4.75 7.77 13.17
CA HIS A 235 -3.47 7.60 12.51
C HIS A 235 -2.29 8.12 13.35
N TYR A 236 -2.43 9.29 13.98
CA TYR A 236 -1.38 9.82 14.84
C TYR A 236 -1.19 9.02 16.14
N GLU A 237 -2.23 8.36 16.66
CA GLU A 237 -2.09 7.37 17.74
C GLU A 237 -1.18 6.21 17.33
N LEU A 238 -1.33 5.71 16.08
CA LEU A 238 -0.43 4.69 15.52
C LEU A 238 1.00 5.22 15.38
N LEU A 239 1.18 6.40 14.78
CA LEU A 239 2.51 7.00 14.60
C LEU A 239 3.22 7.23 15.93
N LYS A 240 2.50 7.62 16.97
CA LYS A 240 3.04 7.76 18.32
C LYS A 240 3.55 6.44 18.89
N LYS A 241 2.84 5.33 18.65
CA LYS A 241 3.29 3.99 19.08
C LYS A 241 4.44 3.47 18.23
N PHE A 242 4.42 3.76 16.93
CA PHE A 242 5.37 3.24 15.96
C PHE A 242 6.70 3.99 15.98
N ARG A 243 6.68 5.33 16.06
CA ARG A 243 7.85 6.21 15.90
C ARG A 243 8.01 7.22 17.03
N GLY A 244 7.12 7.24 18.02
CA GLY A 244 7.10 8.31 19.03
C GLY A 244 6.70 9.68 18.46
N GLN A 245 6.17 9.70 17.24
CA GLN A 245 5.82 10.92 16.51
C GLN A 245 4.47 11.46 17.00
N ASP A 246 4.46 12.70 17.49
CA ASP A 246 3.22 13.43 17.78
C ASP A 246 2.67 14.09 16.50
N ARG A 247 1.38 14.44 16.51
CA ARG A 247 0.72 15.15 15.42
C ARG A 247 1.39 16.49 15.12
N GLU A 248 1.69 16.76 13.85
CA GLU A 248 2.03 18.11 13.41
C GLU A 248 0.82 19.03 13.61
N LYS A 249 1.00 20.03 14.47
CA LYS A 249 -0.06 20.97 14.86
C LYS A 249 -0.38 21.95 13.74
N ASP A 250 0.61 22.26 12.91
CA ASP A 250 0.45 23.15 11.77
C ASP A 250 0.22 22.34 10.49
N ARG A 251 -1.03 22.27 10.04
CA ARG A 251 -1.39 21.58 8.80
C ARG A 251 -0.60 22.11 7.60
N SER A 252 -0.25 23.40 7.56
CA SER A 252 0.54 23.94 6.46
C SER A 252 1.93 23.34 6.39
N LYS A 253 2.57 23.07 7.54
CA LYS A 253 3.85 22.34 7.61
C LYS A 253 3.70 20.91 7.14
N TYR A 254 2.64 20.21 7.55
CA TYR A 254 2.33 18.88 7.02
C TYR A 254 2.24 18.90 5.48
N CYS A 255 1.50 19.87 4.91
CA CYS A 255 1.36 19.95 3.46
C CYS A 255 2.67 20.34 2.76
N VAL A 256 3.49 21.21 3.35
CA VAL A 256 4.82 21.53 2.82
C VAL A 256 5.69 20.28 2.84
N ALA A 257 5.81 19.60 3.99
CA ALA A 257 6.59 18.37 4.15
C ALA A 257 6.15 17.28 3.17
N TYR A 258 4.82 17.15 2.97
CA TYR A 258 4.23 16.33 1.92
C TYR A 258 4.79 16.78 0.55
N VAL A 259 4.46 17.96 0.03
CA VAL A 259 4.89 18.33 -1.33
C VAL A 259 6.42 18.38 -1.55
N THR A 260 7.22 18.61 -0.51
CA THR A 260 8.70 18.64 -0.61
C THR A 260 9.34 17.26 -0.51
N GLY A 261 8.63 16.26 0.00
CA GLY A 261 9.15 14.91 0.23
C GLY A 261 10.18 14.84 1.35
N GLU A 262 9.96 15.57 2.45
CA GLU A 262 10.80 15.39 3.64
C GLU A 262 10.72 13.93 4.13
N ALA A 263 11.88 13.38 4.49
CA ALA A 263 12.13 11.94 4.56
C ALA A 263 11.43 11.18 5.70
N ASP A 264 10.61 11.84 6.51
CA ASP A 264 10.14 11.24 7.77
C ASP A 264 8.82 10.49 7.67
N ASP A 265 8.15 10.48 6.52
CA ASP A 265 6.88 9.80 6.37
C ASP A 265 6.98 8.75 5.27
N GLY A 266 6.24 7.64 5.37
CA GLY A 266 6.24 6.57 4.36
C GLY A 266 5.76 6.97 2.95
N HIS A 267 5.80 8.24 2.60
CA HIS A 267 5.39 8.89 1.36
C HIS A 267 6.63 9.19 0.51
N GLU A 268 7.23 8.17 -0.10
CA GLU A 268 8.03 8.44 -1.30
C GLU A 268 7.04 8.79 -2.42
N PHE A 269 7.11 10.05 -2.84
CA PHE A 269 6.24 10.66 -3.82
C PHE A 269 6.31 9.94 -5.16
N LEU A 270 5.14 9.86 -5.83
CA LEU A 270 5.05 9.77 -7.28
C LEU A 270 6.13 10.66 -7.88
N GLY A 271 6.97 10.09 -8.75
CA GLY A 271 8.21 10.68 -9.22
C GLY A 271 8.08 12.19 -9.45
N LYS A 272 9.08 12.94 -8.95
CA LYS A 272 9.32 14.32 -9.33
C LYS A 272 9.50 14.39 -10.86
N PHE A 273 8.39 14.43 -11.60
CA PHE A 273 8.36 14.90 -12.97
C PHE A 273 7.89 16.35 -12.88
N LYS A 274 8.85 17.27 -12.95
CA LYS A 274 8.54 18.60 -13.48
C LYS A 274 8.13 18.39 -14.93
N PHE A 275 6.85 18.58 -15.20
CA PHE A 275 6.46 19.12 -16.50
C PHE A 275 6.59 20.63 -16.36
N ASP A 276 7.36 21.19 -17.29
CA ASP A 276 7.78 22.60 -17.46
C ASP A 276 9.03 23.05 -16.68
#